data_AF-X1C6N6-F1
#
_entry.id   AF-X1C6N6-F1
#
_cell.length_a   1.000
_cell.length_b   1.000
_cell.length_c   1.000
_cell.angle_alpha   90.00
_cell.angle_beta   90.00
_cell.angle_gamma   90.00
#
_symmetry.space_group_name_H-M   'P 1'
#
loop_
_entity.id
_entity.type
_entity.pdbx_description
1 polymer ?
#
loop_
_entity_poly.entity_id
_entity_poly.type
_entity_poly.pdbx_seq_one_letter_code
_entity_poly.pdbx_strand_id
1 'polypeptide(L)' 'MYYGRLAAWASFHGDFELALRARRRLGTTSWGTWAPLDAGVRKLPGFKDIVREAGLVDYWREFGWGYYCRPIGNDDFECE' A
#
# COMPACT_ATOMS: atom_id res chain seq x y z
N MET A 1 -0.15 6.87 -16.37
CA MET A 1 -1.57 6.50 -16.52
C MET A 1 -1.79 4.98 -16.73
N TYR A 2 -1.01 4.30 -17.59
CA TYR A 2 -1.14 2.85 -17.87
C TYR A 2 -1.10 1.95 -16.63
N TYR A 3 -0.11 2.14 -15.74
CA TYR A 3 0.04 1.32 -14.54
C TYR A 3 -1.14 1.40 -13.56
N GLY A 4 -1.88 2.51 -13.55
CA GLY A 4 -3.05 2.66 -12.66
C GLY A 4 -4.21 1.75 -13.09
N ARG A 5 -4.47 1.66 -14.40
CA ARG A 5 -5.49 0.76 -14.94
C ARG A 5 -5.08 -0.71 -14.80
N LEU A 6 -3.80 -1.00 -15.04
CA LEU A 6 -3.26 -2.36 -14.84
C LEU A 6 -3.40 -2.80 -13.37
N ALA A 7 -3.00 -1.94 -12.42
CA ALA A 7 -3.13 -2.24 -11.00
C ALA A 7 -4.59 -2.48 -10.60
N ALA A 8 -5.50 -1.60 -11.02
CA ALA A 8 -6.92 -1.76 -10.74
C ALA A 8 -7.48 -3.07 -11.33
N TRP A 9 -7.10 -3.42 -12.55
CA TRP A 9 -7.60 -4.64 -13.19
C TRP A 9 -7.06 -5.91 -12.54
N ALA A 10 -5.78 -5.92 -12.17
CA ALA A 10 -5.17 -7.00 -11.41
C ALA A 10 -5.83 -7.17 -10.03
N SER A 11 -6.02 -6.09 -9.29
CA SER A 11 -6.70 -6.11 -7.98
C SER A 11 -8.15 -6.59 -8.09
N PHE A 12 -8.88 -6.20 -9.14
CA PHE A 12 -10.24 -6.69 -9.39
C PHE A 12 -10.32 -8.21 -9.57
N HIS A 13 -9.30 -8.81 -10.19
CA HIS A 13 -9.19 -10.26 -10.36
C HIS A 13 -8.49 -10.97 -9.20
N GLY A 14 -8.11 -10.26 -8.14
CA GLY A 14 -7.41 -10.83 -6.99
C GLY A 14 -5.92 -11.13 -7.23
N ASP A 15 -5.34 -10.71 -8.36
CA ASP A 15 -3.90 -10.80 -8.61
C ASP A 15 -3.18 -9.62 -7.93
N PHE A 16 -3.14 -9.66 -6.60
CA PHE A 16 -2.58 -8.57 -5.79
C PHE A 16 -1.06 -8.43 -5.95
N GLU A 17 -0.35 -9.49 -6.32
CA GLU A 17 1.08 -9.43 -6.60
C GLU A 17 1.38 -8.65 -7.89
N LEU A 18 0.60 -8.88 -8.96
CA LEU A 18 0.69 -8.04 -10.16
C LEU A 18 0.29 -6.60 -9.87
N ALA A 19 -0.77 -6.39 -9.11
CA ALA A 19 -1.19 -5.06 -8.70
C ALA A 19 -0.09 -4.35 -7.90
N LEU A 20 0.55 -5.02 -6.93
CA LEU A 20 1.64 -4.49 -6.12
C LEU A 20 2.82 -4.02 -6.99
N ARG A 21 3.23 -4.82 -7.98
CA ARG A 21 4.30 -4.44 -8.92
C ARG A 21 3.95 -3.15 -9.69
N ALA A 22 2.69 -3.00 -10.09
CA ALA A 22 2.22 -1.77 -10.74
C ALA A 22 2.11 -0.60 -9.75
N ARG A 23 1.68 -0.84 -8.50
CA ARG A 23 1.62 0.17 -7.43
C ARG A 23 2.98 0.70 -7.02
N ARG A 24 4.02 -0.15 -7.02
CA ARG A 24 5.39 0.30 -6.75
C ARG A 24 5.86 1.40 -7.71
N ARG A 25 5.35 1.42 -8.95
CA ARG A 25 5.64 2.48 -9.93
C ARG A 25 4.86 3.78 -9.71
N LEU A 26 3.77 3.71 -8.94
CA LEU A 26 2.87 4.83 -8.66
C LEU A 26 3.08 5.42 -7.26
N GLY A 27 3.57 4.61 -6.31
CA GLY A 27 3.80 4.99 -4.93
C GLY A 27 2.51 5.16 -4.12
N THR A 28 2.64 5.82 -2.97
CA THR A 28 1.58 6.02 -1.98
C THR A 28 0.71 7.25 -2.26
N THR A 29 1.11 8.13 -3.18
CA THR A 29 0.35 9.34 -3.54
C THR A 29 -0.76 9.07 -4.53
N SER A 30 -0.75 7.90 -5.19
CA SER A 30 -1.84 7.49 -6.08
C SER A 30 -3.10 7.16 -5.29
N TRP A 31 -4.22 7.79 -5.64
CA TRP A 31 -5.54 7.51 -5.04
C TRP A 31 -5.85 6.00 -4.99
N GLY A 32 -5.52 5.28 -6.06
CA GLY A 32 -5.87 3.86 -6.15
C GLY A 32 -5.15 2.97 -5.13
N THR A 33 -4.00 3.39 -4.60
CA THR A 33 -3.24 2.63 -3.58
C THR A 33 -4.04 2.46 -2.29
N TRP A 34 -4.90 3.43 -1.99
CA TRP A 34 -5.75 3.47 -0.80
C TRP A 34 -7.22 3.18 -1.10
N ALA A 35 -7.55 2.85 -2.36
CA ALA A 35 -8.90 2.48 -2.72
C ALA A 35 -9.27 1.11 -2.10
N PRO A 36 -10.58 0.84 -1.88
CA PRO A 36 -11.04 -0.45 -1.34
C PRO A 36 -10.56 -1.66 -2.15
N LEU A 37 -10.43 -1.50 -3.47
CA LEU A 37 -9.98 -2.54 -4.40
C LEU A 37 -8.57 -3.05 -4.08
N ASP A 38 -7.74 -2.22 -3.45
CA ASP A 38 -6.35 -2.51 -3.13
C ASP A 38 -6.15 -3.01 -1.68
N ALA A 39 -7.23 -3.30 -0.94
CA ALA A 39 -7.12 -3.88 0.41
C ALA A 39 -6.25 -5.15 0.41
N GLY A 40 -6.40 -6.03 -0.60
CA GLY A 40 -5.55 -7.21 -0.76
C GLY A 40 -4.08 -6.87 -1.02
N VAL A 41 -3.80 -5.79 -1.75
CA VAL A 41 -2.42 -5.31 -2.02
C VAL A 41 -1.77 -4.83 -0.72
N ARG A 42 -2.51 -4.09 0.12
CA ARG A 42 -1.98 -3.51 1.37
C ARG A 42 -1.57 -4.56 2.41
N LYS A 43 -2.12 -5.77 2.30
CA LYS A 43 -1.79 -6.92 3.16
C LYS A 43 -0.53 -7.66 2.72
N LEU A 44 0.00 -7.38 1.53
CA LEU A 44 1.21 -8.04 1.05
C LEU A 44 2.47 -7.49 1.74
N PRO A 45 3.47 -8.35 2.07
CA PRO A 45 4.71 -7.89 2.70
C PRO A 45 5.42 -6.79 1.91
N GLY A 46 5.46 -6.87 0.58
CA GLY A 46 6.11 -5.87 -0.26
C GLY A 46 5.40 -4.50 -0.30
N PHE A 47 4.16 -4.40 0.20
CA PHE A 47 3.51 -3.10 0.39
C PHE A 47 4.17 -2.32 1.54
N LYS A 48 4.62 -3.02 2.59
CA LYS A 48 5.33 -2.37 3.70
C LYS A 48 6.59 -1.65 3.21
N ASP A 49 7.28 -2.22 2.22
CA ASP A 49 8.46 -1.58 1.63
C ASP A 49 8.10 -0.27 0.93
N ILE A 50 7.01 -0.24 0.16
CA ILE A 50 6.53 0.98 -0.50
C ILE A 50 6.21 2.07 0.53
N VAL A 51 5.59 1.71 1.64
CA VAL A 51 5.22 2.65 2.72
C VAL A 51 6.45 3.15 3.48
N ARG A 52 7.42 2.28 3.76
CA ARG A 52 8.71 2.64 4.38
C ARG A 52 9.52 3.56 3.48
N GLU A 53 9.67 3.20 2.20
CA GLU A 53 10.38 4.00 1.20
C GLU A 53 9.75 5.38 0.99
N ALA A 54 8.43 5.50 1.18
CA ALA A 54 7.72 6.77 1.13
C ALA A 54 7.87 7.64 2.39
N GLY A 55 8.58 7.16 3.43
CA GLY A 55 8.76 7.88 4.70
C GLY A 55 7.50 7.95 5.58
N LEU A 56 6.44 7.22 5.23
CA LEU A 56 5.16 7.29 5.95
C LEU A 56 5.25 6.66 7.34
N VAL A 57 6.07 5.62 7.52
CA VAL A 57 6.20 4.95 8.83
C VAL A 57 6.78 5.90 9.87
N ASP A 58 7.83 6.65 9.51
CA ASP A 58 8.46 7.61 10.42
C ASP A 58 7.50 8.75 10.74
N TYR A 59 6.82 9.28 9.72
CA TYR A 59 5.76 10.27 9.89
C TYR A 59 4.63 9.78 10.80
N TRP A 60 4.15 8.56 10.61
CA TRP A 60 3.04 8.00 11.41
C TRP A 60 3.42 7.73 12.86
N ARG A 61 4.68 7.38 13.13
CA ARG A 61 5.18 7.23 14.50
C ARG A 61 5.18 8.56 15.27
N GLU A 62 5.42 9.67 14.58
CA GLU A 62 5.45 11.00 15.20
C GLU A 62 4.07 11.65 15.29
N PHE A 63 3.26 11.54 14.22
CA PHE A 63 2.02 12.31 14.07
C PHE A 63 0.73 11.48 14.15
N GLY A 64 0.84 10.15 14.21
CA GLY A 64 -0.28 9.23 14.23
C GLY A 64 -0.48 8.46 12.92
N TRP A 65 -1.04 7.27 13.04
CA TRP A 65 -1.14 6.30 11.95
C TRP A 65 -2.24 6.64 10.93
N GLY A 66 -1.98 6.28 9.67
CA GLY A 66 -2.97 6.38 8.60
C GLY A 66 -4.15 5.44 8.82
N TYR A 67 -5.31 5.77 8.24
CA TYR A 67 -6.58 5.07 8.48
C TYR A 67 -6.53 3.55 8.29
N TYR A 68 -5.74 3.08 7.32
CA TYR A 68 -5.67 1.66 6.97
C TYR A 68 -4.52 0.92 7.65
N CYS A 69 -3.64 1.60 8.38
CA CYS A 69 -2.44 0.97 8.93
C CYS A 69 -2.36 1.17 10.45
N ARG A 70 -1.78 0.20 11.15
CA ARG A 70 -1.58 0.26 12.60
C ARG A 70 -0.25 -0.37 13.02
N PRO A 71 0.35 0.07 14.13
CA PRO A 71 1.59 -0.52 14.61
C PRO A 71 1.36 -1.94 15.11
N ILE A 72 2.35 -2.82 14.91
CA ILE A 72 2.47 -4.12 15.55
C ILE A 72 3.76 -4.11 16.34
N GLY A 73 3.64 -4.02 17.67
CA GLY A 73 4.80 -3.80 18.53
C GLY A 73 5.52 -2.49 18.18
N ASN A 74 6.83 -2.45 18.40
CA ASN A 74 7.61 -1.22 18.25
C ASN A 74 8.16 -1.03 16.82
N ASP A 75 8.48 -2.13 16.14
CA ASP A 75 9.31 -2.11 14.92
C ASP A 75 8.55 -2.49 13.64
N ASP A 76 7.30 -2.93 13.75
CA ASP A 76 6.50 -3.35 12.61
C ASP A 76 5.10 -2.72 12.59
N PHE A 77 4.38 -2.94 11.49
CA PHE A 77 3.02 -2.47 11.27
C PHE A 77 2.28 -3.38 10.31
N GLU A 78 0.96 -3.32 10.32
CA GLU A 78 0.13 -3.95 9.29
C GLU A 78 -0.80 -2.93 8.65
N CYS A 79 -1.24 -3.24 7.44
CA CYS A 79 -2.21 -2.45 6.70
C CYS A 79 -3.35 -3.34 6.18
N GLU A 80 -4.57 -2.80 6.19
CA GLU A 80 -5.80 -3.47 5.78
C GLU A 80 -6.41 -2.93 4.47
#